data_AF-A0A7J7MH68-F1
#
_entry.id   AF-A0A7J7MH68-F1
#
_cell.length_a   1.000
_cell.length_b   1.000
_cell.length_c   1.000
_cell.angle_alpha   90.00
_cell.angle_beta   90.00
_cell.angle_gamma   90.00
#
_symmetry.space_group_name_H-M   'P 1'
#
loop_
_entity.id
_entity.type
_entity.pdbx_description
1 polymer ?
#
loop_
_entity_poly.entity_id
_entity_poly.type
_entity_poly.pdbx_seq_one_letter_code
_entity_poly.pdbx_strand_id
1 'polypeptide(L)'
;VGHSSNQDGYDAFKLDASRSKWKWIEVKSLGDRSFFLSDSYSMSFSTGKFPECKADHVYVSEDGILLDLKAGYFKESGAAKLHKLDAGIWVTPYLYWEKSSITESEKVSYVEHINSYLREDPFLKKYLPLDPLGNDLFNVVKDGVLLCKLINVAMPGTIDERAINTQRVLNIWEKIENHTLCLNSAKAIGCTVVNSGIHDLVESRPQMVLGLISQIIKDGKAYAFLLNVLAPEHCIPSMLDTNDPTVRIKLVLEHAKKMNCRGCITLKDIVEGSPNLNLAFAAHIFHFRNGLSVDFKTISYAEGVQVFRYERFFRLWVNSLGIATYVNNVFEDVRNGWVLLEVLDILWPGSVNWKQASKPPINMTFREVANCDQVVQILKQLSFQYKVTGNDIVQGNKKCIAFSFGTLMISNMQRLLRKSSFHFRQEEMTCAGVLRWANTMFHDLDWCKCFLDKSLSDGIFFLELLSTVEPRVDWSGVKKGKNYEEKKLNATYIISIARKLGCSIFLCPEDIIEV
;
A
#
# COMPACT_ATOMS: atom_id res chain seq x y z
N VAL A 1 8.06 -60.19 11.80
CA VAL A 1 8.10 -61.13 10.66
C VAL A 1 6.71 -61.12 10.05
N GLY A 2 6.43 -60.62 8.85
CA GLY A 2 7.24 -60.04 7.79
C GLY A 2 6.40 -59.13 6.90
N HIS A 3 7.06 -58.38 6.01
CA HIS A 3 6.46 -57.54 4.98
C HIS A 3 5.71 -58.35 3.91
N SER A 4 4.60 -57.81 3.42
CA SER A 4 4.17 -57.94 2.02
C SER A 4 3.74 -56.59 1.49
N SER A 5 4.52 -56.08 0.55
CA SER A 5 4.31 -54.89 -0.26
C SER A 5 3.14 -55.08 -1.24
N ASN A 6 2.20 -54.13 -1.28
CA ASN A 6 1.46 -53.79 -2.50
C ASN A 6 1.44 -52.27 -2.65
N GLN A 7 1.94 -51.82 -3.79
CA GLN A 7 1.87 -50.46 -4.29
C GLN A 7 0.47 -50.24 -4.86
N ASP A 8 -0.36 -49.42 -4.22
CA ASP A 8 -1.59 -48.90 -4.84
C ASP A 8 -1.52 -47.37 -4.77
N GLY A 9 -1.07 -46.75 -5.87
CA GLY A 9 -1.04 -45.30 -6.04
C GLY A 9 -2.43 -44.77 -6.40
N TYR A 10 -2.74 -43.55 -5.97
CA TYR A 10 -3.96 -42.85 -6.40
C TYR A 10 -3.78 -42.21 -7.78
N ASP A 11 -4.86 -42.22 -8.55
CA ASP A 11 -4.97 -41.63 -9.89
C ASP A 11 -5.36 -40.14 -9.76
N ALA A 12 -4.57 -39.20 -10.32
CA ALA A 12 -4.93 -37.79 -10.35
C ALA A 12 -5.68 -37.46 -11.64
N PHE A 13 -6.58 -36.49 -11.66
CA PHE A 13 -7.32 -36.13 -12.88
C PHE A 13 -7.23 -34.63 -13.21
N LYS A 14 -6.89 -34.31 -14.46
CA LYS A 14 -6.81 -32.97 -15.06
C LYS A 14 -8.03 -32.71 -15.94
N LEU A 15 -8.61 -31.51 -15.86
CA LEU A 15 -9.70 -31.11 -16.75
C LEU A 15 -9.14 -30.69 -18.12
N ASP A 16 -9.51 -31.40 -19.19
CA ASP A 16 -9.15 -31.05 -20.58
C ASP A 16 -10.29 -30.26 -21.25
N ALA A 17 -9.94 -29.07 -21.73
CA ALA A 17 -10.85 -28.14 -22.42
C ALA A 17 -10.61 -28.06 -23.94
N SER A 18 -9.69 -28.85 -24.50
CA SER A 18 -9.16 -28.64 -25.85
C SER A 18 -10.11 -28.91 -27.02
N ARG A 19 -11.35 -29.37 -26.81
CA ARG A 19 -12.27 -29.79 -27.90
C ARG A 19 -13.75 -29.45 -27.72
N SER A 20 -14.10 -28.39 -26.99
CA SER A 20 -15.50 -28.00 -26.72
C SER A 20 -16.33 -29.03 -25.94
N LYS A 21 -15.67 -30.02 -25.32
CA LYS A 21 -16.25 -31.01 -24.40
C LYS A 21 -15.33 -31.12 -23.20
N TRP A 22 -15.87 -30.90 -22.01
CA TRP A 22 -15.15 -30.85 -20.74
C TRP A 22 -15.08 -32.24 -20.12
N LYS A 23 -13.88 -32.79 -19.93
CA LYS A 23 -13.69 -34.12 -19.33
C LYS A 23 -12.47 -34.18 -18.43
N TRP A 24 -12.55 -35.00 -17.38
CA TRP A 24 -11.44 -35.33 -16.49
C TRP A 24 -10.54 -36.40 -17.13
N ILE A 25 -9.23 -36.14 -17.19
CA ILE A 25 -8.19 -36.99 -17.78
C ILE A 25 -7.15 -37.35 -16.72
N GLU A 26 -6.82 -38.62 -16.60
CA GLU A 26 -5.89 -39.11 -15.58
C GLU A 26 -4.43 -38.64 -15.80
N VAL A 27 -3.75 -38.21 -14.73
CA VAL A 27 -2.36 -37.76 -14.65
C VAL A 27 -1.72 -38.46 -13.43
N LYS A 28 -0.51 -38.99 -13.55
CA LYS A 28 0.08 -39.98 -12.62
C LYS A 28 0.30 -39.51 -11.16
N SER A 29 0.35 -40.52 -10.27
CA SER A 29 0.34 -40.53 -8.80
C SER A 29 1.45 -39.77 -8.05
N LEU A 30 1.08 -39.07 -6.97
CA LEU A 30 1.96 -38.38 -6.01
C LEU A 30 1.53 -38.66 -4.55
N GLY A 31 1.93 -39.80 -3.99
CA GLY A 31 2.10 -39.98 -2.53
C GLY A 31 0.91 -39.68 -1.60
N ASP A 32 1.20 -39.49 -0.31
CA ASP A 32 0.30 -39.68 0.84
C ASP A 32 -0.37 -38.41 1.39
N ARG A 33 -0.80 -37.46 0.53
CA ARG A 33 -1.60 -36.28 0.97
C ARG A 33 -2.63 -35.81 -0.06
N SER A 34 -3.82 -35.47 0.40
CA SER A 34 -4.92 -34.93 -0.42
C SER A 34 -4.92 -33.40 -0.44
N PHE A 35 -4.84 -32.76 -1.61
CA PHE A 35 -4.94 -31.30 -1.78
C PHE A 35 -5.87 -30.94 -2.93
N PHE A 36 -6.79 -30.00 -2.71
CA PHE A 36 -7.44 -29.26 -3.79
C PHE A 36 -6.60 -28.01 -4.03
N LEU A 37 -6.00 -27.85 -5.21
CA LEU A 37 -5.20 -26.67 -5.54
C LEU A 37 -5.98 -25.80 -6.52
N SER A 38 -6.39 -24.63 -6.04
CA SER A 38 -6.64 -23.47 -6.89
C SER A 38 -5.67 -22.37 -6.46
N ASP A 39 -5.36 -21.42 -7.34
CA ASP A 39 -4.44 -20.30 -7.07
C ASP A 39 -4.88 -19.38 -5.92
N SER A 40 -5.99 -19.68 -5.24
CA SER A 40 -6.52 -18.84 -4.16
C SER A 40 -7.00 -19.62 -2.93
N TYR A 41 -7.47 -20.87 -3.05
CA TYR A 41 -7.93 -21.66 -1.90
C TYR A 41 -7.83 -23.19 -2.12
N SER A 42 -7.57 -23.92 -1.03
CA SER A 42 -7.70 -25.39 -0.94
C SER A 42 -8.84 -25.78 0.01
N MET A 43 -9.79 -26.61 -0.41
CA MET A 43 -10.93 -27.06 0.43
C MET A 43 -11.26 -28.54 0.24
N SER A 44 -11.52 -29.27 1.32
CA SER A 44 -12.00 -30.66 1.32
C SER A 44 -13.53 -30.74 1.45
N PHE A 45 -14.18 -31.68 0.74
CA PHE A 45 -15.63 -31.94 0.84
C PHE A 45 -15.96 -33.42 1.11
N SER A 46 -17.16 -33.68 1.64
CA SER A 46 -17.71 -35.03 1.78
C SER A 46 -18.29 -35.52 0.45
N THR A 47 -17.91 -36.74 0.04
CA THR A 47 -18.33 -37.40 -1.20
C THR A 47 -19.83 -37.62 -1.33
N GLY A 48 -20.58 -37.61 -0.21
CA GLY A 48 -22.04 -37.69 -0.23
C GLY A 48 -22.75 -36.53 -0.93
N LYS A 49 -22.04 -35.41 -1.18
CA LYS A 49 -22.57 -34.26 -1.91
C LYS A 49 -22.31 -34.30 -3.43
N PHE A 50 -21.47 -35.21 -3.91
CA PHE A 50 -21.05 -35.30 -5.31
C PHE A 50 -20.96 -36.78 -5.75
N PRO A 51 -22.07 -37.38 -6.22
CA PRO A 51 -22.20 -38.82 -6.41
C PRO A 51 -21.27 -39.43 -7.48
N GLU A 52 -20.65 -38.61 -8.34
CA GLU A 52 -19.70 -39.06 -9.37
C GLU A 52 -18.21 -38.87 -8.97
N CYS A 53 -17.92 -38.28 -7.81
CA CYS A 53 -16.56 -38.11 -7.30
C CYS A 53 -16.17 -39.24 -6.33
N LYS A 54 -15.05 -39.90 -6.59
CA LYS A 54 -14.53 -40.96 -5.70
C LYS A 54 -13.88 -40.36 -4.45
N ALA A 55 -14.08 -41.03 -3.31
CA ALA A 55 -13.34 -40.74 -2.08
C ALA A 55 -11.85 -40.99 -2.31
N ASP A 56 -10.99 -40.21 -1.66
CA ASP A 56 -9.52 -40.39 -1.70
C ASP A 56 -8.87 -40.12 -3.07
N HIS A 57 -9.37 -39.16 -3.87
CA HIS A 57 -8.80 -38.78 -5.19
C HIS A 57 -8.56 -37.26 -5.31
N VAL A 58 -7.62 -36.84 -6.19
CA VAL A 58 -7.21 -35.43 -6.40
C VAL A 58 -7.68 -34.90 -7.77
N TYR A 59 -8.32 -33.72 -7.77
CA TYR A 59 -8.88 -33.05 -8.94
C TYR A 59 -8.27 -31.64 -9.11
N VAL A 60 -7.76 -31.31 -10.31
CA VAL A 60 -7.03 -30.05 -10.59
C VAL A 60 -7.67 -29.27 -11.74
N SER A 61 -7.88 -27.95 -11.57
CA SER A 61 -8.30 -27.03 -12.65
C SER A 61 -7.11 -26.27 -13.24
N GLU A 62 -7.15 -25.92 -14.53
CA GLU A 62 -6.16 -25.04 -15.16
C GLU A 62 -6.37 -23.56 -14.76
N ASP A 63 -5.31 -22.76 -14.92
CA ASP A 63 -5.28 -21.32 -14.71
C ASP A 63 -6.48 -20.63 -15.37
N GLY A 64 -7.22 -19.85 -14.58
CA GLY A 64 -8.35 -19.06 -15.06
C GLY A 64 -9.73 -19.75 -15.01
N ILE A 65 -9.85 -20.92 -14.37
CA ILE A 65 -11.13 -21.64 -14.21
C ILE A 65 -11.49 -21.74 -12.72
N LEU A 66 -12.61 -21.12 -12.32
CA LEU A 66 -13.08 -21.11 -10.94
C LEU A 66 -14.26 -22.08 -10.79
N LEU A 67 -14.13 -23.05 -9.88
CA LEU A 67 -15.16 -24.03 -9.56
C LEU A 67 -16.12 -23.44 -8.51
N ASP A 68 -17.30 -22.98 -8.93
CA ASP A 68 -18.31 -22.47 -7.99
C ASP A 68 -19.27 -23.60 -7.55
N LEU A 69 -19.09 -24.05 -6.31
CA LEU A 69 -19.83 -25.17 -5.72
C LEU A 69 -21.02 -24.71 -4.86
N LYS A 70 -21.39 -23.42 -4.88
CA LYS A 70 -22.61 -22.90 -4.22
C LYS A 70 -23.73 -22.68 -5.24
N ALA A 71 -24.40 -23.76 -5.63
CA ALA A 71 -25.68 -23.67 -6.32
C ALA A 71 -26.73 -23.03 -5.40
N GLY A 72 -27.04 -21.73 -5.57
CA GLY A 72 -28.21 -21.15 -4.93
C GLY A 72 -28.40 -19.63 -4.90
N TYR A 73 -27.40 -18.79 -5.19
CA TYR A 73 -27.51 -17.34 -4.88
C TYR A 73 -27.16 -16.36 -6.00
N PHE A 74 -27.25 -16.74 -7.27
CA PHE A 74 -27.23 -15.76 -8.36
C PHE A 74 -28.56 -15.76 -9.11
N LYS A 75 -29.43 -14.81 -8.74
CA LYS A 75 -30.50 -14.35 -9.63
C LYS A 75 -29.84 -13.65 -10.82
N GLU A 76 -30.27 -14.04 -12.02
CA GLU A 76 -29.83 -13.53 -13.31
C GLU A 76 -29.71 -12.00 -13.32
N SER A 77 -28.47 -11.50 -13.21
CA SER A 77 -28.10 -10.15 -13.58
C SER A 77 -27.02 -10.22 -14.67
N GLY A 78 -27.47 -10.57 -15.88
CA GLY A 78 -27.04 -9.95 -17.12
C GLY A 78 -25.58 -9.96 -17.59
N ALA A 79 -24.63 -10.72 -17.04
CA ALA A 79 -23.23 -10.59 -17.51
C ALA A 79 -22.38 -11.86 -17.70
N ALA A 80 -22.84 -13.09 -17.42
CA ALA A 80 -22.04 -14.30 -17.70
C ALA A 80 -22.89 -15.49 -18.15
N LYS A 81 -22.56 -16.10 -19.31
CA LYS A 81 -23.14 -17.40 -19.70
C LYS A 81 -22.54 -18.49 -18.81
N LEU A 82 -23.33 -18.93 -17.83
CA LEU A 82 -23.05 -20.10 -17.00
C LEU A 82 -23.07 -21.37 -17.87
N HIS A 83 -22.01 -22.18 -17.82
CA HIS A 83 -21.99 -23.50 -18.47
C HIS A 83 -22.19 -24.60 -17.42
N LYS A 84 -23.21 -25.43 -17.63
CA LYS A 84 -23.54 -26.57 -16.78
C LYS A 84 -22.75 -27.80 -17.25
N LEU A 85 -21.95 -28.38 -16.36
CA LEU A 85 -21.35 -29.70 -16.59
C LEU A 85 -22.35 -30.80 -16.19
N ASP A 86 -22.22 -31.99 -16.78
CA ASP A 86 -23.09 -33.15 -16.52
C ASP A 86 -23.13 -33.55 -15.03
N ALA A 87 -22.17 -33.09 -14.22
CA ALA A 87 -22.05 -33.33 -12.79
C ALA A 87 -22.75 -32.30 -11.86
N GLY A 88 -23.60 -31.41 -12.40
CA GLY A 88 -24.31 -30.41 -11.58
C GLY A 88 -23.44 -29.27 -11.02
N ILE A 89 -22.20 -29.18 -11.50
CA ILE A 89 -21.23 -28.12 -11.19
C ILE A 89 -21.34 -27.02 -12.24
N TRP A 90 -21.40 -25.77 -11.78
CA TRP A 90 -21.43 -24.59 -12.64
C TRP A 90 -20.01 -24.06 -12.79
N VAL A 91 -19.58 -23.86 -14.04
CA VAL A 91 -18.28 -23.27 -14.35
C VAL A 91 -18.51 -21.89 -14.93
N THR A 92 -17.79 -20.90 -14.39
CA THR A 92 -17.73 -19.56 -14.95
C THR A 92 -16.32 -19.32 -15.48
N PRO A 93 -16.16 -18.87 -16.74
CA PRO A 93 -14.96 -18.15 -17.13
C PRO A 93 -14.93 -16.85 -16.32
N TYR A 94 -13.76 -16.47 -15.80
CA TYR A 94 -13.52 -15.22 -15.07
C TYR A 94 -14.38 -14.06 -15.63
N LEU A 95 -15.42 -13.68 -14.91
CA LEU A 95 -16.17 -12.46 -15.15
C LEU A 95 -16.14 -11.62 -13.88
N TYR A 96 -15.16 -10.72 -13.90
CA TYR A 96 -14.97 -9.52 -13.10
C TYR A 96 -16.20 -9.07 -12.29
N TRP A 97 -15.99 -8.98 -10.98
CA TRP A 97 -16.65 -8.01 -10.10
C TRP A 97 -15.48 -7.32 -9.38
N GLU A 98 -15.26 -6.01 -9.37
CA GLU A 98 -15.99 -4.81 -9.78
C GLU A 98 -15.00 -3.88 -10.53
N LYS A 99 -15.44 -3.29 -11.65
CA LYS A 99 -14.60 -2.52 -12.58
C LYS A 99 -14.01 -1.24 -11.96
N SER A 100 -12.70 -1.17 -11.86
CA SER A 100 -11.96 -0.04 -12.46
C SER A 100 -11.21 -0.61 -13.66
N SER A 101 -11.89 -0.67 -14.80
CA SER A 101 -11.23 -0.98 -16.07
C SER A 101 -10.26 0.15 -16.36
N ILE A 102 -8.98 -0.03 -16.04
CA ILE A 102 -7.97 0.92 -16.47
C ILE A 102 -8.00 0.93 -17.99
N THR A 103 -8.40 2.05 -18.56
CA THR A 103 -8.63 2.21 -19.99
C THR A 103 -7.29 2.35 -20.71
N GLU A 104 -7.23 1.96 -21.99
CA GLU A 104 -6.06 2.26 -22.84
C GLU A 104 -5.75 3.76 -22.85
N SER A 105 -6.77 4.62 -22.64
CA SER A 105 -6.59 6.07 -22.49
C SER A 105 -5.77 6.45 -21.25
N GLU A 106 -5.97 5.77 -20.11
CA GLU A 106 -5.20 6.02 -18.89
C GLU A 106 -3.75 5.55 -19.04
N LYS A 107 -3.52 4.41 -19.71
CA LYS A 107 -2.17 3.94 -20.04
C LYS A 107 -1.40 4.97 -20.86
N VAL A 108 -2.00 5.47 -21.95
CA VAL A 108 -1.41 6.50 -22.82
C VAL A 108 -1.00 7.71 -21.98
N SER A 109 -1.92 8.18 -21.14
CA SER A 109 -1.69 9.32 -20.25
C SER A 109 -0.56 9.10 -19.25
N TYR A 110 -0.50 7.92 -18.61
CA TYR A 110 0.58 7.61 -17.68
C TYR A 110 1.94 7.59 -18.36
N VAL A 111 2.00 7.05 -19.59
CA VAL A 111 3.21 7.05 -20.40
C VAL A 111 3.63 8.48 -20.77
N GLU A 112 2.69 9.35 -21.18
CA GLU A 112 2.98 10.76 -21.47
C GLU A 112 3.46 11.52 -20.23
N HIS A 113 2.87 11.24 -19.06
CA HIS A 113 3.30 11.79 -17.79
C HIS A 113 4.74 11.33 -17.46
N ILE A 114 5.04 10.03 -17.58
CA ILE A 114 6.39 9.50 -17.38
C ILE A 114 7.39 10.17 -18.33
N ASN A 115 7.04 10.29 -19.62
CA ASN A 115 7.89 10.91 -20.62
C ASN A 115 8.12 12.41 -20.37
N SER A 116 7.16 13.14 -19.78
CA SER A 116 7.34 14.57 -19.53
C SER A 116 8.25 14.86 -18.33
N TYR A 117 8.18 14.03 -17.27
CA TYR A 117 8.94 14.28 -16.03
C TYR A 117 10.26 13.52 -15.94
N LEU A 118 10.39 12.34 -16.57
CA LEU A 118 11.57 11.48 -16.41
C LEU A 118 12.45 11.37 -17.65
N ARG A 119 12.09 12.00 -18.78
CA ARG A 119 12.86 11.89 -20.04
C ARG A 119 14.32 12.28 -19.91
N GLU A 120 14.62 13.32 -19.13
CA GLU A 120 15.99 13.81 -18.93
C GLU A 120 16.70 13.12 -17.75
N ASP A 121 16.08 12.11 -17.13
CA ASP A 121 16.69 11.37 -16.02
C ASP A 121 17.97 10.65 -16.48
N PRO A 122 19.10 10.77 -15.75
CA PRO A 122 20.38 10.20 -16.17
C PRO A 122 20.35 8.70 -16.47
N PHE A 123 19.51 7.94 -15.75
CA PHE A 123 19.38 6.49 -15.93
C PHE A 123 18.27 6.14 -16.93
N LEU A 124 17.09 6.78 -16.85
CA LEU A 124 15.93 6.43 -17.67
C LEU A 124 15.98 7.02 -19.09
N LYS A 125 16.82 8.01 -19.39
CA LYS A 125 16.97 8.59 -20.74
C LYS A 125 17.27 7.57 -21.85
N LYS A 126 17.80 6.39 -21.51
CA LYS A 126 18.07 5.30 -22.47
C LYS A 126 16.84 4.44 -22.78
N TYR A 127 15.80 4.53 -21.97
CA TYR A 127 14.53 3.81 -22.10
C TYR A 127 13.37 4.74 -22.50
N LEU A 128 13.52 6.06 -22.30
CA LEU A 128 12.52 7.07 -22.61
C LEU A 128 12.89 7.82 -23.90
N PRO A 129 11.91 8.29 -24.69
CA PRO A 129 10.47 8.21 -24.43
C PRO A 129 9.87 6.82 -24.75
N LEU A 130 8.89 6.40 -23.96
CA LEU A 130 8.06 5.22 -24.25
C LEU A 130 6.97 5.58 -25.26
N ASP A 131 6.59 4.62 -26.11
CA ASP A 131 5.40 4.73 -26.95
C ASP A 131 4.12 4.61 -26.08
N PRO A 132 3.24 5.63 -26.04
CA PRO A 132 1.99 5.58 -25.27
C PRO A 132 1.03 4.47 -25.72
N LEU A 133 1.08 4.06 -26.99
CA LEU A 133 0.24 2.99 -27.52
C LEU A 133 0.84 1.60 -27.29
N GLY A 134 2.15 1.53 -27.10
CA GLY A 134 2.91 0.31 -26.89
C GLY A 134 2.74 -0.33 -25.50
N ASN A 135 3.45 -1.44 -25.30
CA ASN A 135 3.52 -2.18 -24.04
C ASN A 135 4.89 -2.05 -23.35
N ASP A 136 5.75 -1.17 -23.85
CA ASP A 136 7.11 -0.99 -23.34
C ASP A 136 7.15 -0.52 -21.89
N LEU A 137 6.10 0.18 -21.45
CA LEU A 137 5.88 0.52 -20.04
C LEU A 137 6.04 -0.72 -19.15
N PHE A 138 5.41 -1.84 -19.49
CA PHE A 138 5.44 -3.07 -18.69
C PHE A 138 6.78 -3.79 -18.74
N ASN A 139 7.65 -3.47 -19.70
CA ASN A 139 9.01 -3.98 -19.73
C ASN A 139 9.94 -3.13 -18.86
N VAL A 140 9.81 -1.81 -18.92
CA VAL A 140 10.68 -0.88 -18.18
C VAL A 140 10.41 -0.88 -16.67
N VAL A 141 9.17 -1.16 -16.25
CA VAL A 141 8.84 -1.27 -14.82
C VAL A 141 9.42 -2.52 -14.15
N LYS A 142 9.81 -3.58 -14.88
CA LYS A 142 10.29 -4.87 -14.32
C LYS A 142 11.48 -4.73 -13.37
N ASP A 143 12.33 -3.75 -13.61
CA ASP A 143 13.53 -3.51 -12.81
C ASP A 143 13.26 -2.63 -11.58
N GLY A 144 12.04 -2.10 -11.41
CA GLY A 144 11.59 -1.30 -10.27
C GLY A 144 12.11 0.15 -10.24
N VAL A 145 13.15 0.48 -11.04
CA VAL A 145 13.77 1.82 -11.06
C VAL A 145 12.79 2.92 -11.47
N LEU A 146 11.99 2.68 -12.51
CA LEU A 146 11.02 3.65 -13.01
C LEU A 146 9.98 4.02 -11.93
N LEU A 147 9.46 3.03 -11.21
CA LEU A 147 8.45 3.26 -10.17
C LEU A 147 9.05 4.01 -8.96
N CYS A 148 10.28 3.66 -8.55
CA CYS A 148 10.99 4.41 -7.50
C CYS A 148 11.19 5.88 -7.89
N LYS A 149 11.60 6.16 -9.13
CA LYS A 149 11.77 7.54 -9.61
C LYS A 149 10.44 8.28 -9.71
N LEU A 150 9.38 7.60 -10.11
CA LEU A 150 8.03 8.19 -10.14
C LEU A 150 7.52 8.59 -8.76
N ILE A 151 7.87 7.85 -7.70
CA ILE A 151 7.59 8.24 -6.31
C ILE A 151 8.28 9.56 -5.96
N ASN A 152 9.53 9.77 -6.38
CA ASN A 152 10.23 11.04 -6.18
C ASN A 152 9.67 12.18 -7.03
N VAL A 153 9.09 11.89 -8.20
CA VAL A 153 8.34 12.89 -8.98
C VAL A 153 7.08 13.33 -8.22
N ALA A 154 6.36 12.38 -7.62
CA ALA A 154 5.15 12.67 -6.86
C ALA A 154 5.42 13.37 -5.52
N MET A 155 6.45 12.94 -4.79
CA MET A 155 6.92 13.59 -3.57
C MET A 155 8.46 13.55 -3.51
N PRO A 156 9.14 14.66 -3.88
CA PRO A 156 10.59 14.75 -3.87
C PRO A 156 11.21 14.43 -2.51
N GLY A 157 12.33 13.70 -2.52
CA GLY A 157 13.05 13.30 -1.30
C GLY A 157 12.43 12.12 -0.55
N THR A 158 11.45 11.43 -1.11
CA THR A 158 10.86 10.22 -0.50
C THR A 158 11.82 9.02 -0.52
N ILE A 159 12.55 8.87 -1.63
CA ILE A 159 13.54 7.80 -1.85
C ILE A 159 14.89 8.45 -2.11
N ASP A 160 15.91 8.04 -1.35
CA ASP A 160 17.29 8.31 -1.69
C ASP A 160 17.68 7.45 -2.90
N GLU A 161 17.96 8.08 -4.04
CA GLU A 161 18.25 7.36 -5.28
C GLU A 161 19.48 6.45 -5.20
N ARG A 162 20.40 6.72 -4.25
CA ARG A 162 21.58 5.87 -3.99
C ARG A 162 21.20 4.48 -3.48
N ALA A 163 20.00 4.33 -2.91
CA ALA A 163 19.49 3.03 -2.47
C ALA A 163 18.95 2.19 -3.65
N ILE A 164 18.70 2.79 -4.82
CA ILE A 164 18.13 2.10 -5.98
C ILE A 164 19.23 1.34 -6.73
N ASN A 165 19.01 0.05 -6.98
CA ASN A 165 19.91 -0.74 -7.83
C ASN A 165 19.76 -0.28 -9.29
N THR A 166 20.77 0.42 -9.82
CA THR A 166 20.77 1.04 -11.16
C THR A 166 21.86 0.45 -12.08
N GLN A 167 22.28 -0.78 -11.82
CA GLN A 167 23.23 -1.48 -12.68
C GLN A 167 22.59 -1.83 -14.04
N ARG A 168 23.42 -2.12 -15.05
CA ARG A 168 22.94 -2.39 -16.42
C ARG A 168 22.12 -3.69 -16.52
N VAL A 169 22.47 -4.69 -15.73
CA VAL A 169 21.77 -5.98 -15.65
C VAL A 169 21.53 -6.26 -14.17
N LEU A 170 20.27 -6.37 -13.79
CA LEU A 170 19.89 -6.69 -12.41
C LEU A 170 19.53 -8.16 -12.31
N ASN A 171 20.02 -8.81 -11.25
CA ASN A 171 19.56 -10.13 -10.87
C ASN A 171 18.15 -10.07 -10.24
N ILE A 172 17.51 -11.23 -10.07
CA ILE A 172 16.13 -11.31 -9.57
C ILE A 172 16.00 -10.67 -8.18
N TRP A 173 16.99 -10.86 -7.30
CA TRP A 173 16.98 -10.31 -5.95
C TRP A 173 17.10 -8.78 -5.94
N GLU A 174 17.98 -8.22 -6.78
CA GLU A 174 18.13 -6.77 -6.92
C GLU A 174 16.86 -6.10 -7.48
N LYS A 175 16.12 -6.79 -8.35
CA LYS A 175 14.80 -6.33 -8.82
C LYS A 175 13.77 -6.38 -7.71
N ILE A 176 13.71 -7.49 -6.95
CA ILE A 176 12.84 -7.63 -5.78
C ILE A 176 13.10 -6.48 -4.80
N GLU A 177 14.36 -6.17 -4.51
CA GLU A 177 14.73 -5.06 -3.63
C GLU A 177 14.23 -3.69 -4.11
N ASN A 178 14.38 -3.39 -5.40
CA ASN A 178 13.86 -2.15 -5.97
C ASN A 178 12.34 -2.08 -5.82
N HIS A 179 11.63 -3.19 -6.08
CA HIS A 179 10.18 -3.26 -5.90
C HIS A 179 9.75 -3.16 -4.44
N THR A 180 10.48 -3.79 -3.51
CA THR A 180 10.25 -3.67 -2.06
C THR A 180 10.43 -2.22 -1.61
N LEU A 181 11.50 -1.55 -2.04
CA LEU A 181 11.73 -0.13 -1.80
C LEU A 181 10.59 0.72 -2.35
N CYS A 182 10.16 0.46 -3.58
CA CYS A 182 9.03 1.14 -4.22
C CYS A 182 7.74 0.99 -3.41
N LEU A 183 7.34 -0.24 -3.05
CA LEU A 183 6.08 -0.49 -2.37
C LEU A 183 6.03 0.12 -0.97
N ASN A 184 7.12 -0.01 -0.20
CA ASN A 184 7.21 0.59 1.13
C ASN A 184 7.23 2.11 1.07
N SER A 185 7.84 2.68 0.02
CA SER A 185 7.83 4.14 -0.20
C SER A 185 6.47 4.63 -0.68
N ALA A 186 5.77 3.89 -1.54
CA ALA A 186 4.41 4.19 -1.98
C ALA A 186 3.43 4.22 -0.78
N LYS A 187 3.54 3.26 0.14
CA LYS A 187 2.77 3.29 1.41
C LYS A 187 3.07 4.55 2.23
N ALA A 188 4.32 4.99 2.28
CA ALA A 188 4.73 6.19 3.01
C ALA A 188 4.26 7.52 2.38
N ILE A 189 3.86 7.51 1.11
CA ILE A 189 3.23 8.66 0.43
C ILE A 189 1.70 8.57 0.43
N GLY A 190 1.11 7.51 0.99
CA GLY A 190 -0.34 7.32 1.12
C GLY A 190 -0.99 6.47 0.02
N CYS A 191 -0.21 5.73 -0.77
CA CYS A 191 -0.77 4.72 -1.68
C CYS A 191 -1.26 3.50 -0.89
N THR A 192 -2.44 3.00 -1.25
CA THR A 192 -3.04 1.77 -0.72
C THR A 192 -2.54 0.57 -1.52
N VAL A 193 -1.49 -0.07 -1.01
CA VAL A 193 -0.81 -1.22 -1.64
C VAL A 193 -1.06 -2.52 -0.86
N VAL A 194 -2.33 -2.83 -0.57
CA VAL A 194 -2.70 -3.96 0.29
C VAL A 194 -2.64 -5.29 -0.47
N ASN A 195 -2.91 -5.27 -1.77
CA ASN A 195 -3.02 -6.47 -2.61
C ASN A 195 -1.94 -6.57 -3.72
N SER A 196 -0.95 -5.68 -3.75
CA SER A 196 0.16 -5.81 -4.72
C SER A 196 1.29 -6.65 -4.14
N GLY A 197 1.38 -7.89 -4.59
CA GLY A 197 2.54 -8.74 -4.31
C GLY A 197 3.77 -8.21 -5.05
N ILE A 198 4.95 -8.32 -4.43
CA ILE A 198 6.22 -8.00 -5.11
C ILE A 198 6.34 -8.80 -6.41
N HIS A 199 5.88 -10.06 -6.40
CA HIS A 199 5.82 -10.92 -7.57
C HIS A 199 5.02 -10.30 -8.73
N ASP A 200 3.95 -9.56 -8.44
CA ASP A 200 3.08 -8.96 -9.45
C ASP A 200 3.77 -7.82 -10.21
N LEU A 201 4.65 -7.11 -9.51
CA LEU A 201 5.44 -6.04 -10.10
C LEU A 201 6.66 -6.59 -10.85
N VAL A 202 7.30 -7.64 -10.32
CA VAL A 202 8.40 -8.36 -11.00
C VAL A 202 7.91 -8.99 -12.31
N GLU A 203 6.72 -9.60 -12.30
CA GLU A 203 6.06 -10.14 -13.49
C GLU A 203 5.42 -9.05 -14.37
N SER A 204 5.27 -7.84 -13.81
CA SER A 204 4.69 -6.67 -14.46
C SER A 204 3.26 -6.88 -14.94
N ARG A 205 2.43 -7.41 -14.04
CA ARG A 205 0.99 -7.58 -14.26
C ARG A 205 0.36 -6.21 -14.55
N PRO A 206 -0.20 -5.97 -15.77
CA PRO A 206 -0.57 -4.63 -16.22
C PRO A 206 -1.50 -3.87 -15.27
N GLN A 207 -2.50 -4.56 -14.71
CA GLN A 207 -3.47 -3.95 -13.81
C GLN A 207 -2.83 -3.45 -12.50
N MET A 208 -1.85 -4.18 -11.98
CA MET A 208 -1.18 -3.83 -10.73
C MET A 208 -0.23 -2.65 -10.93
N VAL A 209 0.51 -2.65 -12.03
CA VAL A 209 1.41 -1.56 -12.41
C VAL A 209 0.62 -0.27 -12.64
N LEU A 210 -0.42 -0.33 -13.47
CA LEU A 210 -1.23 0.85 -13.78
C LEU A 210 -2.03 1.31 -12.56
N GLY A 211 -2.49 0.40 -11.70
CA GLY A 211 -3.17 0.73 -10.45
C GLY A 211 -2.27 1.46 -9.45
N LEU A 212 -0.99 1.07 -9.37
CA LEU A 212 0.00 1.78 -8.56
C LEU A 212 0.32 3.17 -9.13
N ILE A 213 0.59 3.25 -10.44
CA ILE A 213 0.86 4.53 -11.12
C ILE A 213 -0.35 5.48 -10.99
N SER A 214 -1.56 4.96 -11.15
CA SER A 214 -2.81 5.69 -10.91
C SER A 214 -2.86 6.30 -9.52
N GLN A 215 -2.60 5.52 -8.47
CA GLN A 215 -2.63 6.01 -7.10
C GLN A 215 -1.57 7.07 -6.78
N ILE A 216 -0.48 7.10 -7.53
CA ILE A 216 0.57 8.11 -7.42
C ILE A 216 0.08 9.48 -7.97
N ILE A 217 -1.02 9.53 -8.74
CA ILE A 217 -1.41 10.69 -9.58
C ILE A 217 -2.86 11.27 -9.31
N LYS A 218 -3.59 11.08 -8.19
CA LYS A 218 -5.09 11.34 -7.92
C LYS A 218 -5.86 12.73 -7.91
N ASP A 219 -6.75 13.04 -8.88
CA ASP A 219 -8.00 13.91 -9.07
C ASP A 219 -8.31 15.38 -8.64
N GLY A 220 -9.08 16.11 -9.50
CA GLY A 220 -9.43 17.55 -9.44
C GLY A 220 -10.68 18.07 -10.20
N LYS A 221 -11.83 18.18 -9.52
CA LYS A 221 -13.01 18.99 -9.94
C LYS A 221 -12.94 20.47 -9.54
N ALA A 222 -11.91 20.87 -8.81
CA ALA A 222 -11.77 22.20 -8.24
C ALA A 222 -11.33 23.28 -9.26
N TYR A 223 -10.89 22.91 -10.49
CA TYR A 223 -10.16 23.84 -11.36
C TYR A 223 -10.92 25.07 -11.84
N ALA A 224 -12.19 24.94 -12.21
CA ALA A 224 -12.94 26.09 -12.70
C ALA A 224 -13.13 27.18 -11.63
N PHE A 225 -13.33 26.78 -10.38
CA PHE A 225 -13.39 27.71 -9.25
C PHE A 225 -11.99 28.20 -8.83
N LEU A 226 -11.02 27.29 -8.76
CA LEU A 226 -9.64 27.58 -8.35
C LEU A 226 -8.94 28.58 -9.28
N LEU A 227 -9.07 28.43 -10.60
CA LEU A 227 -8.44 29.33 -11.57
C LEU A 227 -9.02 30.76 -11.51
N ASN A 228 -10.33 30.89 -11.27
CA ASN A 228 -10.99 32.19 -11.09
C ASN A 228 -10.56 32.91 -9.81
N VAL A 229 -10.22 32.17 -8.75
CA VAL A 229 -9.71 32.75 -7.48
C VAL A 229 -8.22 33.10 -7.58
N LEU A 230 -7.41 32.26 -8.22
CA LEU A 230 -5.95 32.42 -8.31
C LEU A 230 -5.49 33.42 -9.38
N ALA A 231 -6.29 33.63 -10.42
CA ALA A 231 -5.99 34.56 -11.51
C ALA A 231 -7.27 35.23 -12.03
N PRO A 232 -7.93 36.07 -11.20
CA PRO A 232 -9.14 36.80 -11.58
C PRO A 232 -8.92 37.74 -12.79
N GLU A 233 -7.68 38.18 -13.04
CA GLU A 233 -7.29 39.00 -14.19
C GLU A 233 -7.39 38.27 -15.55
N HIS A 234 -7.47 36.95 -15.54
CA HIS A 234 -7.63 36.11 -16.74
C HIS A 234 -9.01 35.45 -16.81
N CYS A 235 -9.93 35.87 -15.93
CA CYS A 235 -11.29 35.34 -15.84
C CYS A 235 -12.04 35.49 -17.17
N ILE A 236 -12.69 34.40 -17.58
CA ILE A 236 -13.56 34.38 -18.75
C ILE A 236 -15.00 34.30 -18.21
N PRO A 237 -15.83 35.37 -18.32
CA PRO A 237 -17.16 35.44 -17.70
C PRO A 237 -18.10 34.28 -18.10
N SER A 238 -17.96 33.74 -19.31
CA SER A 238 -18.76 32.61 -19.80
C SER A 238 -18.40 31.24 -19.19
N MET A 239 -17.32 31.15 -18.41
CA MET A 239 -16.84 29.87 -17.86
C MET A 239 -17.79 29.26 -16.82
N LEU A 240 -18.54 30.08 -16.08
CA LEU A 240 -19.48 29.63 -15.04
C LEU A 240 -20.93 29.47 -15.56
N ASP A 241 -21.28 30.17 -16.64
CA ASP A 241 -22.64 30.20 -17.20
C ASP A 241 -22.90 29.14 -18.28
N THR A 242 -21.85 28.43 -18.71
CA THR A 242 -21.96 27.43 -19.79
C THR A 242 -22.45 26.08 -19.25
N ASN A 243 -23.61 25.62 -19.71
CA ASN A 243 -24.20 24.32 -19.31
C ASN A 243 -23.50 23.09 -19.94
N ASP A 244 -22.70 23.27 -20.99
CA ASP A 244 -21.96 22.20 -21.66
C ASP A 244 -20.57 21.97 -21.02
N PRO A 245 -20.30 20.77 -20.45
CA PRO A 245 -19.02 20.43 -19.83
C PRO A 245 -17.82 20.55 -20.77
N THR A 246 -17.98 20.23 -22.05
CA THR A 246 -16.91 20.22 -23.04
C THR A 246 -16.46 21.64 -23.36
N VAL A 247 -17.42 22.56 -23.48
CA VAL A 247 -17.13 23.97 -23.70
C VAL A 247 -16.50 24.59 -22.45
N ARG A 248 -16.99 24.23 -21.26
CA ARG A 248 -16.44 24.70 -19.98
C ARG A 248 -14.96 24.33 -19.80
N ILE A 249 -14.61 23.10 -20.16
CA ILE A 249 -13.24 22.58 -20.01
C ILE A 249 -12.28 23.20 -21.04
N LYS A 250 -12.74 23.49 -22.27
CA LYS A 250 -11.94 24.28 -23.22
C LYS A 250 -11.54 25.63 -22.62
N LEU A 251 -12.49 26.31 -21.98
CA LEU A 251 -12.26 27.61 -21.34
C LEU A 251 -11.29 27.50 -20.14
N VAL A 252 -11.38 26.43 -19.35
CA VAL A 252 -10.45 26.13 -18.23
C VAL A 252 -9.01 25.93 -18.75
N LEU A 253 -8.83 25.17 -19.84
CA LEU A 253 -7.51 24.96 -20.44
C LEU A 253 -6.94 26.22 -21.08
N GLU A 254 -7.77 27.08 -21.67
CA GLU A 254 -7.34 28.39 -22.17
C GLU A 254 -6.92 29.33 -21.04
N HIS A 255 -7.65 29.35 -19.93
CA HIS A 255 -7.29 30.14 -18.75
C HIS A 255 -5.96 29.68 -18.17
N ALA A 256 -5.76 28.36 -18.01
CA ALA A 256 -4.49 27.80 -17.53
C ALA A 256 -3.31 28.13 -18.45
N LYS A 257 -3.49 28.10 -19.78
CA LYS A 257 -2.47 28.53 -20.74
C LYS A 257 -2.07 30.00 -20.56
N LYS A 258 -3.02 30.88 -20.24
CA LYS A 258 -2.73 32.29 -19.96
C LYS A 258 -1.94 32.48 -18.66
N MET A 259 -2.07 31.58 -17.70
CA MET A 259 -1.26 31.57 -16.46
C MET A 259 0.14 30.94 -16.64
N ASN A 260 0.58 30.66 -17.87
CA ASN A 260 1.79 29.90 -18.19
C ASN A 260 1.80 28.44 -17.68
N CYS A 261 0.67 27.89 -17.23
CA CYS A 261 0.53 26.47 -16.93
C CYS A 261 0.31 25.69 -18.24
N ARG A 262 1.39 25.24 -18.90
CA ARG A 262 1.32 24.46 -20.15
C ARG A 262 1.63 22.98 -19.88
N GLY A 263 0.81 22.08 -20.43
CA GLY A 263 1.30 20.75 -20.85
C GLY A 263 0.88 19.50 -20.07
N CYS A 264 -0.18 19.50 -19.26
CA CYS A 264 -0.52 18.29 -18.49
C CYS A 264 -1.81 17.56 -18.89
N ILE A 265 -2.73 18.17 -19.64
CA ILE A 265 -4.05 17.58 -19.91
C ILE A 265 -4.62 18.02 -21.28
N THR A 266 -5.33 17.12 -21.98
CA THR A 266 -6.17 17.44 -23.15
C THR A 266 -7.66 17.60 -22.80
N LEU A 267 -8.44 18.21 -23.71
CA LEU A 267 -9.88 18.43 -23.54
C LEU A 267 -10.66 17.14 -23.25
N LYS A 268 -10.25 16.04 -23.88
CA LYS A 268 -10.93 14.75 -23.81
C LYS A 268 -10.79 14.13 -22.41
N ASP A 269 -9.62 14.29 -21.81
CA ASP A 269 -9.23 13.69 -20.53
C ASP A 269 -10.01 14.24 -19.32
N ILE A 270 -10.35 15.53 -19.35
CA ILE A 270 -11.15 16.16 -18.28
C ILE A 270 -12.64 15.82 -18.46
N VAL A 271 -13.12 15.74 -19.71
CA VAL A 271 -14.53 15.40 -20.01
C VAL A 271 -14.81 13.93 -19.70
N GLU A 272 -13.86 13.05 -19.98
CA GLU A 272 -13.93 11.61 -19.66
C GLU A 272 -13.65 11.33 -18.17
N GLY A 273 -13.27 12.35 -17.41
CA GLY A 273 -13.15 12.28 -15.96
C GLY A 273 -11.99 11.40 -15.49
N SER A 274 -10.86 11.41 -16.20
CA SER A 274 -9.66 10.68 -15.77
C SER A 274 -9.18 11.24 -14.43
N PRO A 275 -9.26 10.47 -13.33
CA PRO A 275 -8.97 11.02 -12.03
C PRO A 275 -7.51 11.50 -11.98
N ASN A 276 -6.58 10.79 -12.59
CA ASN A 276 -5.18 11.05 -12.33
C ASN A 276 -4.60 12.23 -13.11
N LEU A 277 -5.02 12.37 -14.36
CA LEU A 277 -4.66 13.53 -15.15
C LEU A 277 -5.09 14.81 -14.46
N ASN A 278 -6.33 14.81 -13.94
CA ASN A 278 -6.87 15.94 -13.23
C ASN A 278 -5.97 16.35 -12.06
N LEU A 279 -5.47 15.51 -11.14
CA LEU A 279 -4.59 16.01 -10.07
C LEU A 279 -3.22 16.47 -10.52
N ALA A 280 -2.61 15.80 -11.51
CA ALA A 280 -1.35 16.31 -12.05
C ALA A 280 -1.48 17.79 -12.45
N PHE A 281 -2.64 18.16 -13.00
CA PHE A 281 -2.96 19.56 -13.30
C PHE A 281 -3.23 20.44 -12.07
N ALA A 282 -3.81 19.94 -10.95
CA ALA A 282 -3.90 20.69 -9.68
C ALA A 282 -2.54 21.00 -9.12
N ALA A 283 -1.72 19.97 -9.00
CA ALA A 283 -0.39 20.09 -8.43
C ALA A 283 0.41 21.11 -9.24
N HIS A 284 0.26 21.09 -10.57
CA HIS A 284 0.87 22.05 -11.47
C HIS A 284 0.33 23.48 -11.25
N ILE A 285 -0.99 23.68 -11.16
CA ILE A 285 -1.58 25.00 -10.87
C ILE A 285 -1.10 25.55 -9.52
N PHE A 286 -1.13 24.72 -8.47
CA PHE A 286 -0.70 25.10 -7.11
C PHE A 286 0.78 25.49 -7.06
N HIS A 287 1.64 24.77 -7.78
CA HIS A 287 3.07 25.07 -7.86
C HIS A 287 3.34 26.47 -8.43
N PHE A 288 2.59 26.89 -9.46
CA PHE A 288 2.78 28.20 -10.09
C PHE A 288 2.08 29.34 -9.35
N ARG A 289 0.90 29.09 -8.78
CA ARG A 289 0.15 30.07 -7.98
C ARG A 289 -0.65 29.34 -6.89
N ASN A 290 -0.21 29.45 -5.64
CA ASN A 290 -0.92 28.88 -4.49
C ASN A 290 -1.96 29.84 -3.87
N GLY A 291 -1.94 31.13 -4.22
CA GLY A 291 -2.94 32.12 -3.78
C GLY A 291 -2.89 32.47 -2.29
N LEU A 292 -1.81 32.12 -1.58
CA LEU A 292 -1.69 32.37 -0.14
C LEU A 292 -1.11 33.77 0.12
N SER A 293 -1.84 34.63 0.82
CA SER A 293 -1.25 35.83 1.43
C SER A 293 -0.39 35.41 2.61
N VAL A 294 0.84 35.92 2.68
CA VAL A 294 1.81 35.57 3.74
C VAL A 294 1.43 36.26 5.06
N ASP A 295 0.33 35.82 5.67
CA ASP A 295 0.01 36.15 7.06
C ASP A 295 0.36 34.94 7.93
N PHE A 296 1.66 34.80 8.22
CA PHE A 296 2.10 33.94 9.32
C PHE A 296 1.69 34.60 10.65
N LYS A 297 0.43 34.42 11.05
CA LYS A 297 0.12 34.41 12.47
C LYS A 297 0.78 33.16 13.04
N THR A 298 1.90 33.38 13.71
CA THR A 298 2.70 32.41 14.46
C THR A 298 1.80 31.63 15.41
N ILE A 299 1.23 30.52 14.95
CA ILE A 299 0.65 29.49 15.81
C ILE A 299 1.81 28.97 16.65
N SER A 300 1.64 28.88 17.98
CA SER A 300 2.70 28.48 18.91
C SER A 300 3.34 27.15 18.45
N TYR A 301 4.61 27.24 18.07
CA TYR A 301 5.21 26.40 17.03
C TYR A 301 5.68 25.02 17.52
N ALA A 302 5.69 24.74 18.83
CA ALA A 302 6.32 23.54 19.38
C ALA A 302 5.37 22.36 19.58
N GLU A 303 4.21 22.55 20.25
CA GLU A 303 3.29 21.44 20.54
C GLU A 303 2.44 21.03 19.33
N GLY A 304 2.05 21.99 18.48
CA GLY A 304 1.26 21.71 17.28
C GLY A 304 2.00 20.84 16.27
N VAL A 305 3.27 21.12 16.03
CA VAL A 305 4.08 20.44 15.00
C VAL A 305 4.29 18.95 15.30
N GLN A 306 4.49 18.58 16.58
CA GLN A 306 4.57 17.17 16.96
C GLN A 306 3.22 16.45 16.76
N VAL A 307 2.11 17.06 17.14
CA VAL A 307 0.77 16.49 16.97
C VAL A 307 0.44 16.26 15.47
N PHE A 308 0.86 17.17 14.59
CA PHE A 308 0.71 16.99 13.13
C PHE A 308 1.61 15.88 12.58
N ARG A 309 2.84 15.72 13.10
CA ARG A 309 3.72 14.60 12.70
C ARG A 309 3.15 13.24 13.10
N TYR A 310 2.62 13.13 14.32
CA TYR A 310 1.99 11.90 14.79
C TYR A 310 0.74 11.52 13.98
N GLU A 311 -0.08 12.51 13.58
CA GLU A 311 -1.26 12.27 12.74
C GLU A 311 -0.88 11.53 11.45
N ARG A 312 0.07 12.10 10.69
CA ARG A 312 0.51 11.55 9.42
C ARG A 312 1.05 10.14 9.61
N PHE A 313 1.88 9.94 10.62
CA PHE A 313 2.48 8.66 10.94
C PHE A 313 1.40 7.59 11.23
N PHE A 314 0.45 7.88 12.10
CA PHE A 314 -0.64 6.97 12.42
C PHE A 314 -1.54 6.70 11.22
N ARG A 315 -1.84 7.72 10.42
CA ARG A 315 -2.70 7.61 9.23
C ARG A 315 -2.12 6.66 8.21
N LEU A 316 -0.83 6.85 7.88
CA LEU A 316 -0.13 6.00 6.93
C LEU A 316 0.01 4.57 7.45
N TRP A 317 0.32 4.42 8.75
CA TRP A 317 0.38 3.10 9.38
C TRP A 317 -0.95 2.36 9.27
N VAL A 318 -2.06 2.97 9.68
CA VAL A 318 -3.39 2.36 9.64
C VAL A 318 -3.81 1.98 8.22
N ASN A 319 -3.68 2.91 7.26
CA ASN A 319 -4.05 2.63 5.87
C ASN A 319 -3.17 1.56 5.21
N SER A 320 -1.99 1.27 5.77
CA SER A 320 -1.13 0.18 5.30
C SER A 320 -1.52 -1.21 5.81
N LEU A 321 -2.35 -1.30 6.86
CA LEU A 321 -2.75 -2.58 7.48
C LEU A 321 -3.78 -3.36 6.66
N GLY A 322 -4.43 -2.70 5.68
CA GLY A 322 -5.50 -3.33 4.88
C GLY A 322 -6.87 -3.30 5.54
N ILE A 323 -7.14 -2.31 6.40
CA ILE A 323 -8.50 -2.08 6.91
C ILE A 323 -9.44 -1.64 5.77
N ALA A 324 -10.73 -1.92 5.94
CA ALA A 324 -11.74 -1.57 4.94
C ALA A 324 -12.02 -0.07 4.90
N THR A 325 -11.88 0.61 6.04
CA THR A 325 -12.12 2.06 6.15
C THR A 325 -10.85 2.85 5.85
N TYR A 326 -10.88 3.76 4.88
CA TYR A 326 -9.73 4.64 4.62
C TYR A 326 -9.72 5.83 5.59
N VAL A 327 -8.57 6.06 6.24
CA VAL A 327 -8.38 7.16 7.19
C VAL A 327 -7.77 8.38 6.50
N ASN A 328 -8.47 9.52 6.60
CA ASN A 328 -8.04 10.82 6.09
C ASN A 328 -7.50 11.73 7.20
N ASN A 329 -8.13 11.69 8.37
CA ASN A 329 -7.68 12.38 9.57
C ASN A 329 -7.85 11.48 10.78
N VAL A 330 -6.74 11.02 11.34
CA VAL A 330 -6.75 10.07 12.47
C VAL A 330 -7.48 10.60 13.68
N PHE A 331 -7.41 11.90 13.97
CA PHE A 331 -8.03 12.44 15.19
C PHE A 331 -9.55 12.63 15.06
N GLU A 332 -10.09 12.61 13.85
CA GLU A 332 -11.54 12.71 13.61
C GLU A 332 -12.14 11.34 13.27
N ASP A 333 -11.53 10.60 12.33
CA ASP A 333 -12.12 9.40 11.76
C ASP A 333 -12.21 8.24 12.76
N VAL A 334 -11.39 8.26 13.83
CA VAL A 334 -11.36 7.20 14.86
C VAL A 334 -12.34 7.44 16.01
N ARG A 335 -12.97 8.62 16.09
CA ARG A 335 -13.75 9.04 17.26
C ARG A 335 -14.96 8.15 17.54
N ASN A 336 -15.52 7.53 16.49
CA ASN A 336 -16.63 6.59 16.61
C ASN A 336 -16.20 5.14 16.99
N GLY A 337 -14.89 4.92 17.18
CA GLY A 337 -14.28 3.66 17.57
C GLY A 337 -14.17 2.61 16.47
N TRP A 338 -14.84 2.78 15.32
CA TRP A 338 -14.95 1.75 14.28
C TRP A 338 -13.59 1.40 13.65
N VAL A 339 -12.82 2.41 13.26
CA VAL A 339 -11.48 2.22 12.68
C VAL A 339 -10.56 1.47 13.64
N LEU A 340 -10.60 1.79 14.93
CA LEU A 340 -9.78 1.14 15.95
C LEU A 340 -10.19 -0.34 16.15
N LEU A 341 -11.48 -0.66 16.03
CA LEU A 341 -11.95 -2.05 16.04
C LEU A 341 -11.47 -2.81 14.79
N GLU A 342 -11.54 -2.23 13.59
CA GLU A 342 -11.00 -2.85 12.38
C GLU A 342 -9.49 -3.13 12.51
N VAL A 343 -8.73 -2.17 13.02
CA VAL A 343 -7.29 -2.34 13.29
C VAL A 343 -7.05 -3.46 14.30
N LEU A 344 -7.81 -3.51 15.40
CA LEU A 344 -7.68 -4.55 16.42
C LEU A 344 -7.95 -5.94 15.86
N ASP A 345 -8.97 -6.11 15.01
CA ASP A 345 -9.31 -7.42 14.44
C ASP A 345 -8.30 -7.87 13.38
N ILE A 346 -7.71 -6.95 12.60
CA ILE A 346 -6.59 -7.29 11.70
C ILE A 346 -5.36 -7.75 12.49
N LEU A 347 -5.01 -7.02 13.55
CA LEU A 347 -3.80 -7.30 14.33
C LEU A 347 -3.96 -8.53 15.23
N TRP A 348 -5.14 -8.70 15.82
CA TRP A 348 -5.53 -9.82 16.68
C TRP A 348 -6.89 -10.35 16.24
N PRO A 349 -6.93 -11.26 15.25
CA PRO A 349 -8.18 -11.84 14.76
C PRO A 349 -9.01 -12.47 15.87
N GLY A 350 -10.29 -12.08 15.95
CA GLY A 350 -11.21 -12.56 16.98
C GLY A 350 -11.13 -11.80 18.31
N SER A 351 -10.31 -10.75 18.41
CA SER A 351 -10.29 -9.86 19.59
C SER A 351 -11.54 -8.99 19.68
N VAL A 352 -12.19 -8.71 18.55
CA VAL A 352 -13.36 -7.84 18.46
C VAL A 352 -14.65 -8.66 18.44
N ASN A 353 -15.58 -8.29 19.32
CA ASN A 353 -16.95 -8.78 19.29
C ASN A 353 -17.82 -7.89 18.40
N TRP A 354 -17.84 -8.21 17.11
CA TRP A 354 -18.63 -7.49 16.10
C TRP A 354 -20.14 -7.48 16.37
N LYS A 355 -20.67 -8.39 17.21
CA LYS A 355 -22.10 -8.37 17.60
C LYS A 355 -22.43 -7.20 18.54
N GLN A 356 -21.44 -6.71 19.28
CA GLN A 356 -21.56 -5.57 20.21
C GLN A 356 -21.08 -4.26 19.57
N ALA A 357 -20.49 -4.31 18.38
CA ALA A 357 -20.01 -3.13 17.66
C ALA A 357 -21.11 -2.52 16.78
N SER A 358 -21.17 -1.19 16.73
CA SER A 358 -22.07 -0.44 15.86
C SER A 358 -21.31 0.07 14.64
N LYS A 359 -21.73 -0.30 13.43
CA LYS A 359 -21.13 0.14 12.17
C LYS A 359 -21.54 1.58 11.80
N PRO A 360 -20.62 2.46 11.35
CA PRO A 360 -20.95 3.78 10.80
C PRO A 360 -21.92 3.74 9.60
N PRO A 361 -22.75 4.79 9.40
CA PRO A 361 -22.84 6.01 10.23
C PRO A 361 -23.56 5.77 11.57
N ILE A 362 -23.02 6.34 12.65
CA ILE A 362 -23.57 6.22 14.01
C ILE A 362 -24.19 7.57 14.42
N ASN A 363 -25.50 7.60 14.66
CA ASN A 363 -26.20 8.82 15.06
C ASN A 363 -26.32 9.02 16.58
N MET A 364 -25.98 7.98 17.36
CA MET A 364 -26.17 7.96 18.81
C MET A 364 -24.82 7.89 19.52
N THR A 365 -24.44 8.94 20.25
CA THR A 365 -23.13 9.05 20.93
C THR A 365 -22.85 7.89 21.89
N PHE A 366 -23.86 7.34 22.58
CA PHE A 366 -23.63 6.20 23.46
C PHE A 366 -23.16 4.94 22.71
N ARG A 367 -23.49 4.79 21.42
CA ARG A 367 -23.00 3.68 20.58
C ARG A 367 -21.54 3.90 20.15
N GLU A 368 -21.15 5.15 19.92
CA GLU A 368 -19.74 5.52 19.70
C GLU A 368 -18.92 5.23 20.96
N VAL A 369 -19.43 5.62 22.14
CA VAL A 369 -18.82 5.30 23.43
C VAL A 369 -18.71 3.79 23.63
N ALA A 370 -19.77 3.02 23.31
CA ALA A 370 -19.74 1.56 23.42
C ALA A 370 -18.68 0.91 22.51
N ASN A 371 -18.50 1.40 21.29
CA ASN A 371 -17.41 0.96 20.41
C ASN A 371 -16.04 1.28 21.03
N CYS A 372 -15.85 2.52 21.49
CA CYS A 372 -14.59 2.96 22.11
C CYS A 372 -14.29 2.26 23.44
N ASP A 373 -15.30 1.91 24.23
CA ASP A 373 -15.13 1.13 25.46
C ASP A 373 -14.66 -0.30 25.17
N GLN A 374 -15.17 -0.91 24.09
CA GLN A 374 -14.66 -2.20 23.61
C GLN A 374 -13.18 -2.11 23.20
N VAL A 375 -12.80 -1.05 22.45
CA VAL A 375 -11.40 -0.77 22.10
C VAL A 375 -10.54 -0.67 23.36
N VAL A 376 -10.98 0.13 24.35
CA VAL A 376 -10.27 0.33 25.63
C VAL A 376 -10.14 -0.99 26.40
N GLN A 377 -11.17 -1.82 26.43
CA GLN A 377 -11.15 -3.10 27.11
C GLN A 377 -10.06 -4.02 26.51
N ILE A 378 -9.97 -4.09 25.19
CA ILE A 378 -8.96 -4.89 24.49
C ILE A 378 -7.56 -4.32 24.74
N LEU A 379 -7.37 -2.99 24.65
CA LEU A 379 -6.09 -2.34 24.90
C LEU A 379 -5.57 -2.52 26.34
N LYS A 380 -6.48 -2.55 27.33
CA LYS A 380 -6.13 -2.86 28.73
C LYS A 380 -5.59 -4.28 28.90
N GLN A 381 -6.05 -5.23 28.09
CA GLN A 381 -5.52 -6.60 28.10
C GLN A 381 -4.12 -6.68 27.46
N LEU A 382 -3.82 -5.79 26.50
CA LEU A 382 -2.52 -5.71 25.85
C LEU A 382 -1.46 -4.96 26.68
N SER A 383 -1.87 -3.94 27.44
CA SER A 383 -0.97 -3.14 28.29
C SER A 383 -1.63 -2.74 29.61
N PHE A 384 -1.07 -3.23 30.72
CA PHE A 384 -1.52 -2.88 32.08
C PHE A 384 -1.37 -1.38 32.42
N GLN A 385 -0.52 -0.65 31.68
CA GLN A 385 -0.33 0.78 31.86
C GLN A 385 -1.40 1.63 31.15
N TYR A 386 -2.33 0.99 30.43
CA TYR A 386 -3.33 1.69 29.62
C TYR A 386 -4.48 2.27 30.47
N LYS A 387 -4.61 3.61 30.51
CA LYS A 387 -5.55 4.34 31.39
C LYS A 387 -6.64 5.15 30.67
N VAL A 388 -6.69 5.14 29.35
CA VAL A 388 -7.66 5.92 28.54
C VAL A 388 -9.07 5.31 28.67
N THR A 389 -10.10 6.16 28.64
CA THR A 389 -11.53 5.76 28.63
C THR A 389 -12.15 5.89 27.24
N GLY A 390 -13.28 5.21 26.98
CA GLY A 390 -13.92 5.28 25.66
C GLY A 390 -14.38 6.70 25.31
N ASN A 391 -14.86 7.46 26.30
CA ASN A 391 -15.28 8.84 26.13
C ASN A 391 -14.12 9.77 25.74
N ASP A 392 -12.89 9.54 26.21
CA ASP A 392 -11.72 10.33 25.79
C ASP A 392 -11.48 10.24 24.27
N ILE A 393 -11.73 9.07 23.68
CA ILE A 393 -11.60 8.83 22.24
C ILE A 393 -12.75 9.53 21.49
N VAL A 394 -13.99 9.39 21.95
CA VAL A 394 -15.17 10.05 21.34
C VAL A 394 -15.05 11.57 21.35
N GLN A 395 -14.49 12.14 22.42
CA GLN A 395 -14.22 13.57 22.52
C GLN A 395 -13.09 14.07 21.62
N GLY A 396 -12.35 13.17 20.95
CA GLY A 396 -11.23 13.55 20.08
C GLY A 396 -9.99 13.98 20.85
N ASN A 397 -9.78 13.47 22.07
CA ASN A 397 -8.59 13.83 22.85
C ASN A 397 -7.33 13.28 22.17
N LYS A 398 -6.59 14.18 21.51
CA LYS A 398 -5.41 13.83 20.69
C LYS A 398 -4.33 13.07 21.46
N LYS A 399 -4.11 13.39 22.74
CA LYS A 399 -3.12 12.69 23.58
C LYS A 399 -3.56 11.26 23.87
N CYS A 400 -4.84 11.08 24.18
CA CYS A 400 -5.42 9.75 24.42
C CYS A 400 -5.39 8.90 23.16
N ILE A 401 -5.81 9.46 22.01
CA ILE A 401 -5.76 8.78 20.71
C ILE A 401 -4.32 8.38 20.35
N ALA A 402 -3.36 9.30 20.49
CA ALA A 402 -1.96 9.01 20.22
C ALA A 402 -1.41 7.90 21.14
N PHE A 403 -1.81 7.89 22.40
CA PHE A 403 -1.43 6.83 23.34
C PHE A 403 -2.06 5.47 22.98
N SER A 404 -3.31 5.44 22.49
CA SER A 404 -3.95 4.24 21.94
C SER A 404 -3.19 3.70 20.74
N PHE A 405 -2.83 4.56 19.78
CA PHE A 405 -2.02 4.16 18.62
C PHE A 405 -0.62 3.69 19.00
N GLY A 406 0.08 4.41 19.90
CA GLY A 406 1.38 3.98 20.40
C GLY A 406 1.33 2.59 21.05
N THR A 407 0.28 2.32 21.85
CA THR A 407 0.05 1.00 22.45
C THR A 407 -0.16 -0.06 21.37
N LEU A 408 -1.04 0.18 20.40
CA LEU A 408 -1.31 -0.76 19.29
C LEU A 408 -0.03 -1.10 18.51
N MET A 409 0.74 -0.08 18.14
CA MET A 409 1.96 -0.24 17.33
C MET A 409 3.04 -1.01 18.08
N ILE A 410 3.29 -0.67 19.36
CA ILE A 410 4.25 -1.39 20.20
C ILE A 410 3.82 -2.85 20.38
N SER A 411 2.56 -3.09 20.72
CA SER A 411 2.04 -4.45 20.90
C SER A 411 2.08 -5.27 19.60
N ASN A 412 1.83 -4.65 18.44
CA ASN A 412 1.98 -5.33 17.15
C ASN A 412 3.45 -5.69 16.88
N MET A 413 4.39 -4.77 17.10
CA MET A 413 5.83 -5.04 16.94
C MET A 413 6.29 -6.18 17.85
N GLN A 414 5.90 -6.16 19.13
CA GLN A 414 6.19 -7.26 20.06
C GLN A 414 5.62 -8.58 19.56
N ARG A 415 4.38 -8.60 19.07
CA ARG A 415 3.75 -9.81 18.52
C ARG A 415 4.52 -10.34 17.30
N LEU A 416 4.95 -9.47 16.38
CA LEU A 416 5.75 -9.88 15.22
C LEU A 416 7.07 -10.51 15.66
N LEU A 417 7.76 -9.90 16.63
CA LEU A 417 8.98 -10.45 17.24
C LEU A 417 8.75 -11.82 17.91
N ARG A 418 7.59 -12.05 18.55
CA ARG A 418 7.23 -13.38 19.11
C ARG A 418 7.10 -14.43 18.01
N LYS A 419 6.45 -14.10 16.91
CA LYS A 419 6.20 -15.06 15.81
C LYS A 419 7.50 -15.50 15.14
N SER A 420 8.53 -14.65 15.13
CA SER A 420 9.84 -14.96 14.56
C SER A 420 10.79 -15.72 15.50
N SER A 421 10.34 -16.16 16.69
CA SER A 421 11.22 -16.68 17.74
C SER A 421 11.81 -18.08 17.41
N PHE A 422 12.97 -18.10 16.77
CA PHE A 422 14.04 -19.06 17.05
C PHE A 422 15.18 -18.42 17.89
N HIS A 423 15.24 -17.08 18.02
CA HIS A 423 16.40 -16.37 18.59
C HIS A 423 16.11 -15.33 19.69
N PHE A 424 14.87 -14.85 19.87
CA PHE A 424 14.56 -13.81 20.88
C PHE A 424 13.99 -14.41 22.18
N ARG A 425 14.60 -14.10 23.33
CA ARG A 425 14.05 -14.46 24.65
C ARG A 425 12.92 -13.51 25.05
N GLN A 426 11.99 -13.93 25.91
CA GLN A 426 10.86 -13.09 26.37
C GLN A 426 11.30 -11.75 26.97
N GLU A 427 12.48 -11.69 27.59
CA GLU A 427 13.04 -10.47 28.20
C GLU A 427 13.55 -9.44 27.17
N GLU A 428 13.87 -9.88 25.96
CA GLU A 428 14.39 -9.03 24.86
C GLU A 428 13.27 -8.32 24.08
N MET A 429 12.02 -8.48 24.52
CA MET A 429 10.81 -7.96 23.86
C MET A 429 10.37 -6.58 24.36
N THR A 430 11.15 -5.99 25.28
CA THR A 430 10.95 -4.64 25.79
C THR A 430 11.78 -3.64 25.00
N CYS A 431 11.53 -2.33 25.14
CA CYS A 431 12.39 -1.31 24.53
C CYS A 431 13.87 -1.50 24.95
N ALA A 432 14.11 -1.86 26.21
CA ALA A 432 15.45 -2.17 26.71
C ALA A 432 16.06 -3.41 26.04
N GLY A 433 15.23 -4.42 25.76
CA GLY A 433 15.62 -5.62 25.02
C GLY A 433 16.03 -5.34 23.58
N VAL A 434 15.21 -4.57 22.85
CA VAL A 434 15.51 -4.14 21.47
C VAL A 434 16.78 -3.30 21.42
N LEU A 435 16.97 -2.38 22.37
CA LEU A 435 18.17 -1.57 22.47
C LEU A 435 19.41 -2.44 22.74
N ARG A 436 19.32 -3.38 23.67
CA ARG A 436 20.39 -4.33 23.96
C ARG A 436 20.74 -5.15 22.73
N TRP A 437 19.74 -5.68 22.03
CA TRP A 437 19.96 -6.40 20.78
C TRP A 437 20.70 -5.53 19.76
N ALA A 438 20.26 -4.28 19.54
CA ALA A 438 20.93 -3.37 18.62
C ALA A 438 22.40 -3.15 19.00
N ASN A 439 22.70 -2.91 20.28
CA ASN A 439 24.09 -2.73 20.74
C ASN A 439 24.91 -4.03 20.63
N THR A 440 24.32 -5.21 20.87
CA THR A 440 25.04 -6.49 20.72
C THR A 440 25.51 -6.77 19.29
N MET A 441 24.85 -6.18 18.28
CA MET A 441 25.27 -6.32 16.88
C MET A 441 26.65 -5.70 16.62
N PHE A 442 27.12 -4.80 17.48
CA PHE A 442 28.39 -4.08 17.32
C PHE A 442 29.50 -4.55 18.26
N HIS A 443 29.24 -5.56 19.09
CA HIS A 443 30.11 -5.94 20.22
C HIS A 443 30.44 -4.77 21.19
N ASP A 444 29.72 -3.65 21.10
CA ASP A 444 29.81 -2.49 22.00
C ASP A 444 28.43 -2.27 22.63
N LEU A 445 28.31 -2.71 23.88
CA LEU A 445 27.05 -2.64 24.64
C LEU A 445 26.67 -1.20 25.05
N ASP A 446 27.62 -0.26 25.01
CA ASP A 446 27.48 1.09 25.57
C ASP A 446 27.36 2.19 24.50
N TRP A 447 27.39 1.84 23.21
CA TRP A 447 27.30 2.81 22.12
C TRP A 447 26.03 3.67 22.22
N CYS A 448 24.85 3.05 22.36
CA CYS A 448 23.58 3.75 22.52
C CYS A 448 22.91 3.42 23.85
N LYS A 449 22.73 4.42 24.72
CA LYS A 449 22.17 4.21 26.07
C LYS A 449 20.65 4.18 26.12
N CYS A 450 19.99 4.90 25.21
CA CYS A 450 18.53 4.89 25.06
C CYS A 450 18.13 5.43 23.68
N PHE A 451 16.88 5.23 23.28
CA PHE A 451 16.36 5.77 22.02
C PHE A 451 16.18 7.30 22.00
N LEU A 452 16.57 8.00 23.08
CA LEU A 452 16.58 9.46 23.20
C LEU A 452 18.02 10.01 23.21
N ASP A 453 19.00 9.19 22.83
CA ASP A 453 20.39 9.61 22.79
C ASP A 453 20.65 10.51 21.57
N LYS A 454 21.09 11.75 21.83
CA LYS A 454 21.35 12.75 20.78
C LYS A 454 22.41 12.30 19.77
N SER A 455 23.27 11.35 20.13
CA SER A 455 24.24 10.75 19.20
C SER A 455 23.56 10.07 18.00
N LEU A 456 22.32 9.59 18.16
CA LEU A 456 21.55 8.98 17.08
C LEU A 456 21.24 9.94 15.92
N SER A 457 21.28 11.25 16.17
CA SER A 457 20.93 12.28 15.18
C SER A 457 21.89 12.38 14.00
N ASP A 458 23.11 11.85 14.08
CA ASP A 458 24.04 11.79 12.95
C ASP A 458 23.74 10.65 11.97
N GLY A 459 22.90 9.69 12.38
CA GLY A 459 22.47 8.54 11.60
C GLY A 459 23.50 7.40 11.49
N ILE A 460 24.73 7.57 12.00
CA ILE A 460 25.79 6.57 11.83
C ILE A 460 25.43 5.26 12.52
N PHE A 461 24.89 5.32 13.74
CA PHE A 461 24.44 4.15 14.47
C PHE A 461 23.45 3.28 13.66
N PHE A 462 22.47 3.92 13.00
CA PHE A 462 21.49 3.19 12.20
C PHE A 462 22.06 2.64 10.91
N LEU A 463 22.98 3.36 10.25
CA LEU A 463 23.66 2.88 9.04
C LEU A 463 24.54 1.66 9.35
N GLU A 464 25.28 1.71 10.46
CA GLU A 464 26.04 0.56 10.95
C GLU A 464 25.10 -0.61 11.26
N LEU A 465 23.97 -0.37 11.94
CA LEU A 465 23.01 -1.43 12.26
C LEU A 465 22.49 -2.12 11.01
N LEU A 466 22.09 -1.32 10.00
CA LEU A 466 21.60 -1.83 8.72
C LEU A 466 22.70 -2.60 7.99
N SER A 467 23.95 -2.11 8.00
CA SER A 467 25.10 -2.77 7.38
C SER A 467 25.47 -4.09 8.05
N THR A 468 25.32 -4.20 9.37
CA THR A 468 25.56 -5.46 10.10
C THR A 468 24.48 -6.49 9.81
N VAL A 469 23.21 -6.06 9.70
CA VAL A 469 22.11 -6.96 9.35
C VAL A 469 22.27 -7.49 7.93
N GLU A 470 22.63 -6.62 6.99
CA GLU A 470 22.82 -6.97 5.58
C GLU A 470 23.79 -5.95 4.94
N PRO A 471 24.97 -6.36 4.43
CA PRO A 471 26.06 -5.47 4.03
C PRO A 471 25.79 -4.77 2.68
N ARG A 472 24.76 -3.91 2.66
CA ARG A 472 24.27 -3.18 1.47
C ARG A 472 24.44 -1.67 1.56
N VAL A 473 25.00 -1.18 2.65
CA VAL A 473 25.26 0.24 2.84
C VAL A 473 26.49 0.63 2.03
N ASP A 474 26.33 1.57 1.10
CA ASP A 474 27.45 2.19 0.39
C ASP A 474 28.00 3.35 1.22
N TRP A 475 29.07 3.06 1.95
CA TRP A 475 29.75 4.00 2.82
C TRP A 475 30.37 5.20 2.09
N SER A 476 30.59 5.13 0.78
CA SER A 476 31.15 6.25 0.00
C SER A 476 30.20 7.46 -0.03
N GLY A 477 28.89 7.21 0.06
CA GLY A 477 27.85 8.24 0.08
C GLY A 477 27.55 8.80 1.48
N VAL A 478 27.96 8.11 2.54
CA VAL A 478 27.60 8.45 3.92
C VAL A 478 28.34 9.73 4.38
N LYS A 479 27.61 10.64 5.03
CA LYS A 479 28.15 11.89 5.57
C LYS A 479 28.48 11.76 7.04
N LYS A 480 29.25 12.70 7.58
CA LYS A 480 29.64 12.70 9.00
C LYS A 480 28.51 13.15 9.94
N GLY A 481 27.41 13.69 9.41
CA GLY A 481 26.25 14.11 10.21
C GLY A 481 26.53 15.32 11.10
N LYS A 482 27.43 16.24 10.71
CA LYS A 482 27.80 17.38 11.56
C LYS A 482 26.81 18.55 11.50
N ASN A 483 26.27 18.80 10.31
CA ASN A 483 25.29 19.86 10.05
C ASN A 483 23.94 19.25 9.66
N TYR A 484 22.89 20.07 9.65
CA TYR A 484 21.52 19.62 9.38
C TYR A 484 21.39 18.92 8.01
N GLU A 485 22.01 19.46 6.95
CA GLU A 485 21.94 18.88 5.61
C GLU A 485 22.61 17.49 5.54
N GLU A 486 23.77 17.33 6.17
CA GLU A 486 24.44 16.02 6.26
C GLU A 486 23.59 15.01 7.04
N LYS A 487 23.01 15.41 8.16
CA LYS A 487 22.11 14.55 8.95
C LYS A 487 20.88 14.16 8.15
N LYS A 488 20.30 15.10 7.40
CA LYS A 488 19.16 14.86 6.51
C LYS A 488 19.48 13.90 5.39
N LEU A 489 20.64 14.02 4.76
CA LEU A 489 21.11 13.06 3.75
C LEU A 489 21.29 11.66 4.34
N ASN A 490 21.89 11.55 5.52
CA ASN A 490 22.03 10.26 6.20
C ASN A 490 20.66 9.67 6.59
N ALA A 491 19.77 10.46 7.20
CA ALA A 491 18.44 10.03 7.61
C ALA A 491 17.57 9.57 6.44
N THR A 492 17.60 10.29 5.31
CA THR A 492 16.89 9.88 4.08
C THR A 492 17.44 8.56 3.52
N TYR A 493 18.77 8.38 3.59
CA TYR A 493 19.42 7.14 3.18
C TYR A 493 19.06 5.96 4.08
N ILE A 494 19.09 6.14 5.41
CA ILE A 494 18.67 5.15 6.41
C ILE A 494 17.25 4.65 6.12
N ILE A 495 16.31 5.58 5.94
CA ILE A 495 14.91 5.24 5.67
C ILE A 495 14.80 4.43 4.37
N SER A 496 15.54 4.81 3.34
CA SER A 496 15.52 4.14 2.04
C SER A 496 16.10 2.72 2.13
N ILE A 497 17.24 2.54 2.80
CA ILE A 497 17.85 1.21 2.98
C ILE A 497 16.97 0.32 3.86
N ALA A 498 16.41 0.82 4.95
CA ALA A 498 15.48 0.06 5.77
C ALA A 498 14.24 -0.39 4.98
N ARG A 499 13.64 0.50 4.17
CA ARG A 499 12.52 0.14 3.28
C ARG A 499 12.91 -0.90 2.24
N LYS A 500 14.13 -0.82 1.70
CA LYS A 500 14.69 -1.80 0.74
C LYS A 500 14.88 -3.18 1.37
N LEU A 501 15.24 -3.24 2.65
CA LEU A 501 15.32 -4.49 3.43
C LEU A 501 13.94 -5.05 3.82
N GLY A 502 12.85 -4.34 3.50
CA GLY A 502 11.48 -4.78 3.79
C GLY A 502 10.84 -4.14 5.03
N CYS A 503 11.53 -3.23 5.71
CA CYS A 503 10.95 -2.52 6.85
C CYS A 503 9.84 -1.56 6.38
N SER A 504 8.58 -1.83 6.76
CA SER A 504 7.44 -0.94 6.50
C SER A 504 7.42 0.23 7.50
N ILE A 505 8.28 1.23 7.26
CA ILE A 505 8.47 2.39 8.14
C ILE A 505 7.86 3.69 7.59
N PHE A 506 7.29 4.48 8.51
CA PHE A 506 6.54 5.72 8.21
C PHE A 506 7.17 6.99 8.80
N LEU A 507 8.35 6.87 9.41
CA LEU A 507 9.10 8.02 9.92
C LEU A 507 9.63 8.91 8.79
N CYS A 508 9.79 10.20 9.08
CA CYS A 508 10.43 11.19 8.23
C CYS A 508 11.90 11.36 8.65
N PRO A 509 12.79 11.88 7.77
CA PRO A 509 14.18 12.16 8.12
C PRO A 509 14.31 13.00 9.40
N GLU A 510 13.42 13.98 9.59
CA GLU A 510 13.39 14.86 10.74
C GLU A 510 13.19 14.10 12.07
N ASP A 511 12.50 12.95 12.06
CA ASP A 511 12.29 12.13 13.25
C ASP A 511 13.57 11.44 13.74
N ILE A 512 14.58 11.28 12.87
CA ILE A 512 15.92 10.80 13.26
C ILE A 512 16.79 11.97 13.71
N ILE A 513 16.71 13.11 13.02
CA ILE A 513 17.58 14.28 13.26
C ILE A 513 17.27 14.95 14.60
N GLU A 514 16.00 14.95 15.01
CA GLU A 514 15.51 15.69 16.18
C GLU A 514 15.45 14.87 17.49
N VAL A 515 16.08 13.67 17.50
CA VAL A 515 16.21 12.82 18.70
C VAL A 515 16.86 13.54 19.89
#